data_AF-A0A933U610-F1
#
_entry.id   AF-A0A933U610-F1
#
_cell.length_a   1.000
_cell.length_b   1.000
_cell.length_c   1.000
_cell.angle_alpha   90.00
_cell.angle_beta   90.00
_cell.angle_gamma   90.00
#
_symmetry.space_group_name_H-M   'P 1'
#
loop_
_entity.id
_entity.type
_entity.pdbx_description
1 polymer ?
#
loop_
_entity_poly.entity_id
_entity_poly.type
_entity_poly.pdbx_seq_one_letter_code
_entity_poly.pdbx_strand_id
1 'polypeptide(L)'
;MSSRLSLVGGFAAAITFAFTTLLAPSARAQGGYTSEKKPDLGLVFPRARDYEEIPLPPSEEYVVLSYAEKIPADPKAKRPVRPEMNFVWLEKRPTRTKADDGAPAQPKEGGSTEGKEDPEERALQSIEDFITSRYKGWVLGAPSDAKERSGYKAREYALNPKRGGGAAGWVFAYDNGKRTIALVGTCFDKDIKDQSKIWRYTAEHLDITEPEEKSPAKLQLFYARKPLKGIEHRIQVRMDLVKGWKAEDTENYIVIYDTPDQPLVRRLLRDLELIRKEYEKLFPAVKPIETVSTVRVCKSKDEYLSYGGSPSTAGYWNWVDEELVFYDAEKVDKNHVASDADTFIVLYHEAFHQYIHYSTGELPPHSWFNEGTGDYFSGAQLKDGKLRGIGPMPWRVHTIQQAIGENKHIPWREMIRYEQPQYYKEDVVYICYAQGWSMIYFLRKSDEVAKRPEWAKILPTYFETLKAAYAEELAKLPEDKREDRGIRGGAGLTARNRAIEAAFEGVDLDEIEKAWARFVATIEDPRNKKR
;
A
#
# COMPACT_ATOMS: atom_id res chain seq x y z
N MET A 1 -12.33 43.58 -71.30
CA MET A 1 -13.71 43.08 -71.42
C MET A 1 -14.25 42.97 -70.00
N SER A 2 -14.82 44.06 -69.47
CA SER A 2 -16.27 44.28 -69.32
C SER A 2 -16.89 43.22 -68.39
N SER A 3 -17.42 43.55 -67.21
CA SER A 3 -18.54 44.49 -67.05
C SER A 3 -18.67 45.06 -65.62
N ARG A 4 -19.25 46.27 -65.58
CA ARG A 4 -19.62 47.11 -64.42
C ARG A 4 -20.91 46.64 -63.73
N LEU A 5 -21.16 47.08 -62.49
CA LEU A 5 -22.39 47.67 -61.90
C LEU A 5 -22.21 47.67 -60.36
N SER A 6 -22.68 48.56 -59.49
CA SER A 6 -23.24 49.92 -59.49
C SER A 6 -23.41 50.30 -58.01
N LEU A 7 -23.20 51.58 -57.68
CA LEU A 7 -23.42 52.20 -56.37
C LEU A 7 -24.90 52.18 -55.91
N VAL A 8 -25.12 52.10 -54.60
CA VAL A 8 -25.96 52.97 -53.73
C VAL A 8 -25.39 52.77 -52.30
N GLY A 9 -25.03 53.73 -51.43
CA GLY A 9 -25.44 55.10 -51.20
C GLY A 9 -26.08 55.20 -49.80
N GLY A 10 -25.33 55.55 -48.75
CA GLY A 10 -25.86 55.71 -47.39
C GLY A 10 -24.92 56.42 -46.43
N PHE A 11 -25.23 57.68 -46.14
CA PHE A 11 -24.61 58.59 -45.17
C PHE A 11 -24.59 58.02 -43.72
N ALA A 12 -23.53 58.29 -42.95
CA ALA A 12 -23.63 59.05 -41.67
C ALA A 12 -22.31 59.06 -40.87
N ALA A 13 -21.86 60.29 -40.60
CA ALA A 13 -21.21 60.82 -39.39
C ALA A 13 -20.21 59.93 -38.58
N ALA A 14 -18.97 60.41 -38.57
CA ALA A 14 -17.96 60.08 -37.58
C ALA A 14 -18.36 60.56 -36.17
N ILE A 15 -18.37 59.65 -35.19
CA ILE A 15 -18.33 59.97 -33.77
C ILE A 15 -17.09 59.29 -33.19
N THR A 16 -16.14 60.12 -32.78
CA THR A 16 -14.93 59.75 -32.06
C THR A 16 -15.30 59.34 -30.64
N PHE A 17 -15.25 58.05 -30.30
CA PHE A 17 -15.32 57.58 -28.92
C PHE A 17 -13.91 57.21 -28.43
N ALA A 18 -13.42 57.97 -27.46
CA ALA A 18 -12.24 57.65 -26.69
C ALA A 18 -12.49 56.36 -25.88
N PHE A 19 -11.71 55.32 -26.14
CA PHE A 19 -11.69 54.11 -25.33
C PHE A 19 -10.90 54.38 -24.04
N THR A 20 -11.61 54.62 -22.95
CA THR A 20 -11.09 54.38 -21.60
C THR A 20 -11.07 52.87 -21.37
N THR A 21 -9.89 52.28 -21.38
CA THR A 21 -9.65 50.90 -20.97
C THR A 21 -9.85 50.76 -19.46
N LEU A 22 -11.10 50.46 -19.06
CA LEU A 22 -11.38 49.90 -17.75
C LEU A 22 -10.81 48.47 -17.71
N LEU A 23 -9.74 48.28 -16.94
CA LEU A 23 -9.25 46.97 -16.52
C LEU A 23 -10.36 46.26 -15.74
N ALA A 24 -11.07 45.36 -16.39
CA ALA A 24 -11.94 44.41 -15.72
C ALA A 24 -11.07 43.41 -14.93
N PRO A 25 -11.38 43.12 -13.66
CA PRO A 25 -10.70 42.05 -12.94
C PRO A 25 -10.99 40.72 -13.64
N SER A 26 -9.94 39.94 -13.87
CA SER A 26 -9.96 38.63 -14.51
C SER A 26 -10.88 37.67 -13.76
N ALA A 27 -12.08 37.46 -14.30
CA ALA A 27 -12.93 36.32 -13.95
C ALA A 27 -12.24 35.05 -14.48
N ARG A 28 -11.61 34.27 -13.59
CA ARG A 28 -11.22 32.88 -13.92
C ARG A 28 -12.51 32.09 -14.19
N ALA A 29 -12.59 31.53 -15.40
CA ALA A 29 -13.75 30.78 -15.88
C ALA A 29 -14.13 29.64 -14.92
N GLN A 30 -15.40 29.59 -14.50
CA GLN A 30 -16.00 28.40 -13.89
C GLN A 30 -15.95 27.26 -14.91
N GLY A 31 -15.06 26.29 -14.69
CA GLY A 31 -15.01 25.06 -15.48
C GLY A 31 -16.34 24.29 -15.33
N GLY A 32 -16.88 23.77 -16.43
CA GLY A 32 -18.11 22.97 -16.40
C GLY A 32 -17.99 21.71 -15.51
N TYR A 33 -19.09 20.98 -15.38
CA TYR A 33 -19.15 19.78 -14.55
C TYR A 33 -19.00 18.49 -15.37
N THR A 34 -18.60 17.41 -14.70
CA THR A 34 -18.63 16.03 -15.18
C THR A 34 -19.50 15.22 -14.23
N SER A 35 -20.43 14.42 -14.76
CA SER A 35 -21.24 13.51 -13.94
C SER A 35 -20.38 12.32 -13.50
N GLU A 36 -20.21 12.18 -12.19
CA GLU A 36 -19.59 11.03 -11.54
C GLU A 36 -20.67 10.02 -11.17
N LYS A 37 -20.39 8.73 -11.39
CA LYS A 37 -21.27 7.61 -11.02
C LYS A 37 -20.48 6.63 -10.15
N LYS A 38 -20.90 6.46 -8.90
CA LYS A 38 -20.30 5.57 -7.91
C LYS A 38 -21.38 4.57 -7.43
N PRO A 39 -21.75 3.59 -8.27
CA PRO A 39 -22.89 2.69 -7.99
C PRO A 39 -22.67 1.84 -6.73
N ASP A 40 -21.43 1.47 -6.44
CA ASP A 40 -21.01 0.81 -5.20
C ASP A 40 -21.25 1.67 -3.94
N LEU A 41 -21.39 2.99 -4.09
CA LEU A 41 -21.73 3.97 -3.04
C LEU A 41 -23.21 4.37 -3.10
N GLY A 42 -23.94 3.98 -4.14
CA GLY A 42 -25.25 4.53 -4.45
C GLY A 42 -25.24 6.03 -4.77
N LEU A 43 -24.12 6.61 -5.21
CA LEU A 43 -23.98 8.06 -5.43
C LEU A 43 -23.83 8.42 -6.90
N VAL A 44 -24.58 9.43 -7.35
CA VAL A 44 -24.40 10.11 -8.64
C VAL A 44 -24.40 11.61 -8.42
N PHE A 45 -23.37 12.32 -8.87
CA PHE A 45 -23.25 13.77 -8.65
C PHE A 45 -22.42 14.47 -9.73
N PRO A 46 -22.61 15.79 -9.93
CA PRO A 46 -21.72 16.56 -10.78
C PRO A 46 -20.47 16.98 -10.02
N ARG A 47 -19.30 16.66 -10.56
CA ARG A 47 -18.00 17.14 -10.07
C ARG A 47 -17.47 18.25 -10.99
N ALA A 48 -16.96 19.33 -10.41
CA ALA A 48 -16.32 20.39 -11.21
C ALA A 48 -15.05 19.86 -11.91
N ARG A 49 -14.85 20.24 -13.18
CA ARG A 49 -13.75 19.70 -14.02
C ARG A 49 -12.36 20.13 -13.58
N ASP A 50 -12.27 21.21 -12.81
CA ASP A 50 -11.07 21.70 -12.16
C ASP A 50 -10.76 20.95 -10.87
N TYR A 51 -11.63 20.05 -10.38
CA TYR A 51 -11.30 19.10 -9.32
C TYR A 51 -10.74 17.79 -9.90
N GLU A 52 -9.99 17.05 -9.09
CA GLU A 52 -9.56 15.67 -9.34
C GLU A 52 -9.83 14.82 -8.10
N GLU A 53 -10.09 13.52 -8.30
CA GLU A 53 -10.31 12.59 -7.21
C GLU A 53 -9.00 12.30 -6.48
N ILE A 54 -9.03 12.37 -5.16
CA ILE A 54 -7.91 12.05 -4.28
C ILE A 54 -8.19 10.66 -3.67
N PRO A 55 -7.27 9.69 -3.80
CA PRO A 55 -7.33 8.44 -3.03
C PRO A 55 -7.60 8.63 -1.54
N LEU A 56 -8.21 7.62 -0.95
CA LEU A 56 -8.39 7.51 0.50
C LEU A 56 -7.61 6.30 1.03
N PRO A 57 -6.97 6.42 2.22
CA PRO A 57 -6.26 5.29 2.80
C PRO A 57 -7.24 4.20 3.25
N PRO A 58 -6.84 2.92 3.22
CA PRO A 58 -7.70 1.83 3.67
C PRO A 58 -8.19 1.90 5.12
N SER A 59 -7.46 2.57 6.01
CA SER A 59 -7.88 2.84 7.39
C SER A 59 -8.91 3.96 7.49
N GLU A 60 -9.24 4.64 6.39
CA GLU A 60 -10.30 5.64 6.38
C GLU A 60 -11.67 4.96 6.41
N GLU A 61 -12.29 5.02 7.59
CA GLU A 61 -13.59 4.41 7.87
C GLU A 61 -14.76 5.30 7.43
N TYR A 62 -14.59 6.63 7.45
CA TYR A 62 -15.71 7.57 7.40
C TYR A 62 -15.74 8.43 6.15
N VAL A 63 -14.58 8.80 5.58
CA VAL A 63 -14.53 9.49 4.29
C VAL A 63 -14.55 8.43 3.18
N VAL A 64 -15.46 8.55 2.21
CA VAL A 64 -15.69 7.54 1.16
C VAL A 64 -15.33 8.03 -0.25
N LEU A 65 -15.24 9.35 -0.45
CA LEU A 65 -14.64 9.97 -1.63
C LEU A 65 -13.93 11.27 -1.21
N SER A 66 -12.79 11.58 -1.82
CA SER A 66 -12.13 12.88 -1.67
C SER A 66 -11.86 13.49 -3.03
N TYR A 67 -12.02 14.80 -3.15
CA TYR A 67 -11.72 15.56 -4.35
C TYR A 67 -10.98 16.84 -3.98
N ALA A 68 -10.04 17.28 -4.81
CA ALA A 68 -9.34 18.55 -4.61
C ALA A 68 -9.10 19.30 -5.92
N GLU A 69 -8.99 20.63 -5.87
CA GLU A 69 -8.72 21.47 -7.05
C GLU A 69 -7.39 21.07 -7.70
N LYS A 70 -7.36 20.76 -9.00
CA LYS A 70 -6.15 20.34 -9.74
C LYS A 70 -4.99 21.29 -9.50
N ILE A 71 -3.81 20.71 -9.29
CA ILE A 71 -2.60 21.50 -9.07
C ILE A 71 -2.23 22.23 -10.38
N PRO A 72 -2.08 23.56 -10.37
CA PRO A 72 -1.69 24.30 -11.56
C PRO A 72 -0.25 23.94 -11.98
N ALA A 73 0.00 23.93 -13.29
CA ALA A 73 1.32 23.62 -13.84
C ALA A 73 2.40 24.65 -13.43
N ASP A 74 2.00 25.91 -13.23
CA ASP A 74 2.86 26.96 -12.68
C ASP A 74 2.86 26.91 -11.14
N PRO A 75 3.99 26.64 -10.48
CA PRO A 75 4.09 26.64 -9.03
C PRO A 75 3.69 27.97 -8.38
N LYS A 76 3.86 29.11 -9.06
CA LYS A 76 3.47 30.43 -8.55
C LYS A 76 1.95 30.64 -8.53
N ALA A 77 1.21 29.83 -9.25
CA ALA A 77 -0.25 29.86 -9.27
C ALA A 77 -0.89 28.97 -8.18
N LYS A 78 -0.09 28.24 -7.39
CA LYS A 78 -0.57 27.40 -6.28
C LYS A 78 -1.22 28.27 -5.21
N ARG A 79 -2.38 27.84 -4.74
CA ARG A 79 -3.07 28.49 -3.62
C ARG A 79 -2.38 28.13 -2.29
N PRO A 80 -2.41 29.04 -1.29
CA PRO A 80 -1.90 28.74 0.05
C PRO A 80 -2.60 27.55 0.71
N VAL A 81 -3.91 27.42 0.48
CA VAL A 81 -4.72 26.27 0.89
C VAL A 81 -5.48 25.80 -0.35
N ARG A 82 -5.24 24.55 -0.72
CA ARG A 82 -5.92 23.89 -1.84
C ARG A 82 -7.39 23.65 -1.47
N PRO A 83 -8.35 24.01 -2.33
CA PRO A 83 -9.74 23.62 -2.11
C PRO A 83 -9.91 22.09 -2.16
N GLU A 84 -10.58 21.54 -1.17
CA GLU A 84 -10.89 20.11 -1.02
C GLU A 84 -12.38 19.91 -0.75
N MET A 85 -12.92 18.77 -1.17
CA MET A 85 -14.30 18.35 -1.01
C MET A 85 -14.34 16.85 -0.71
N ASN A 86 -14.72 16.50 0.51
CA ASN A 86 -14.78 15.13 1.02
C ASN A 86 -16.22 14.67 1.19
N PHE A 87 -16.54 13.45 0.77
CA PHE A 87 -17.79 12.77 1.06
C PHE A 87 -17.60 11.89 2.29
N VAL A 88 -18.39 12.13 3.33
CA VAL A 88 -18.39 11.42 4.60
C VAL A 88 -19.61 10.52 4.66
N TRP A 89 -19.44 9.31 5.17
CA TRP A 89 -20.46 8.28 5.34
C TRP A 89 -20.45 7.78 6.77
N LEU A 90 -21.57 7.98 7.49
CA LEU A 90 -21.71 7.61 8.89
C LEU A 90 -22.93 6.70 9.04
N GLU A 91 -22.73 5.47 9.51
CA GLU A 91 -23.81 4.56 9.85
C GLU A 91 -24.22 4.74 11.32
N LYS A 92 -25.52 4.89 11.59
CA LYS A 92 -26.05 4.96 12.95
C LYS A 92 -26.30 3.54 13.45
N ARG A 93 -25.62 3.16 14.54
CA ARG A 93 -25.92 1.90 15.22
C ARG A 93 -27.30 2.01 15.89
N PRO A 94 -28.13 0.95 15.85
CA PRO A 94 -29.38 0.94 16.61
C PRO A 94 -29.06 1.14 18.10
N THR A 95 -29.83 2.01 18.76
CA THR A 95 -29.73 2.24 20.20
C THR A 95 -30.11 0.94 20.90
N ARG A 96 -29.12 0.26 21.52
CA ARG A 96 -29.38 -0.92 22.34
C ARG A 96 -30.20 -0.47 23.55
N THR A 97 -31.51 -0.69 23.51
CA THR A 97 -32.37 -0.51 24.68
C THR A 97 -32.02 -1.58 25.71
N LYS A 98 -31.96 -1.22 26.98
CA LYS A 98 -31.57 -2.06 28.14
C LYS A 98 -32.55 -3.22 28.45
N ALA A 99 -33.14 -3.87 27.45
CA ALA A 99 -34.22 -4.84 27.66
C ALA A 99 -34.04 -6.19 26.93
N ASP A 100 -32.84 -6.54 26.49
CA ASP A 100 -32.56 -7.89 25.97
C ASP A 100 -31.19 -8.39 26.47
N ASP A 101 -31.12 -8.65 27.78
CA ASP A 101 -30.06 -9.46 28.38
C ASP A 101 -30.63 -10.84 28.72
N GLY A 102 -30.57 -11.72 27.73
CA GLY A 102 -30.92 -13.13 27.83
C GLY A 102 -29.84 -14.02 27.21
N ALA A 103 -28.57 -13.84 27.59
CA ALA A 103 -27.51 -14.80 27.31
C ALA A 103 -26.40 -14.74 28.38
N PRO A 104 -25.84 -15.89 28.81
CA PRO A 104 -25.10 -16.00 30.05
C PRO A 104 -23.65 -15.51 29.95
N ALA A 105 -23.19 -14.89 31.03
CA ALA A 105 -21.83 -14.38 31.20
C ALA A 105 -20.77 -15.48 31.17
N GLN A 106 -19.70 -15.28 30.39
CA GLN A 106 -18.46 -16.02 30.54
C GLN A 106 -17.62 -15.46 31.70
N PRO A 107 -16.78 -16.27 32.38
CA PRO A 107 -16.11 -15.88 33.61
C PRO A 107 -14.92 -14.97 33.34
N LYS A 108 -14.75 -13.94 34.19
CA LYS A 108 -13.54 -13.12 34.25
C LYS A 108 -12.50 -13.85 35.11
N GLU A 109 -11.33 -14.15 34.52
CA GLU A 109 -10.11 -14.34 35.29
C GLU A 109 -9.31 -13.04 35.34
N GLY A 110 -8.84 -12.72 36.55
CA GLY A 110 -8.36 -11.40 36.92
C GLY A 110 -6.87 -11.16 36.72
N GLY A 111 -6.53 -9.88 36.65
CA GLY A 111 -5.17 -9.35 36.75
C GLY A 111 -5.23 -7.83 36.84
N SER A 112 -5.22 -7.31 38.07
CA SER A 112 -5.30 -5.89 38.39
C SER A 112 -4.11 -5.10 37.84
N THR A 113 -4.39 -4.19 36.92
CA THR A 113 -3.70 -2.90 36.82
C THR A 113 -4.79 -1.86 36.61
N GLU A 114 -4.71 -0.74 37.35
CA GLU A 114 -5.55 0.43 37.16
C GLU A 114 -5.29 1.02 35.77
N GLY A 115 -5.88 0.41 34.75
CA GLY A 115 -6.03 1.00 33.44
C GLY A 115 -7.09 2.09 33.56
N LYS A 116 -6.73 3.32 33.19
CA LYS A 116 -7.72 4.23 32.62
C LYS A 116 -8.50 3.39 31.60
N GLU A 117 -9.82 3.34 31.74
CA GLU A 117 -10.68 2.79 30.70
C GLU A 117 -10.23 3.43 29.39
N ASP A 118 -9.62 2.63 28.51
CA ASP A 118 -9.35 3.03 27.15
C ASP A 118 -10.75 3.23 26.55
N PRO A 119 -11.14 4.46 26.17
CA PRO A 119 -12.48 4.69 25.70
C PRO A 119 -12.59 3.89 24.41
N GLU A 120 -13.33 2.77 24.43
CA GLU A 120 -13.86 2.13 23.23
C GLU A 120 -14.21 3.24 22.25
N GLU A 121 -13.51 3.31 21.12
CA GLU A 121 -13.69 4.35 20.12
C GLU A 121 -15.18 4.50 19.84
N ARG A 122 -15.78 5.59 20.34
CA ARG A 122 -17.18 5.89 20.06
C ARG A 122 -17.28 6.05 18.55
N ALA A 123 -17.84 5.05 17.88
CA ALA A 123 -18.17 5.11 16.47
C ALA A 123 -18.85 6.46 16.17
N LEU A 124 -18.34 7.18 15.17
CA LEU A 124 -18.83 8.52 14.84
C LEU A 124 -20.19 8.38 14.14
N GLN A 125 -21.27 8.77 14.83
CA GLN A 125 -22.65 8.53 14.38
C GLN A 125 -23.36 9.78 13.86
N SER A 126 -22.74 10.96 14.00
CA SER A 126 -23.27 12.23 13.53
C SER A 126 -22.20 13.10 12.89
N ILE A 127 -22.61 14.02 12.01
CA ILE A 127 -21.66 14.94 11.37
C ILE A 127 -21.02 15.87 12.41
N GLU A 128 -21.74 16.22 13.45
CA GLU A 128 -21.25 16.99 14.60
C GLU A 128 -20.13 16.24 15.34
N ASP A 129 -20.30 14.94 15.62
CA ASP A 129 -19.26 14.09 16.23
C ASP A 129 -18.04 13.96 15.32
N PHE A 130 -18.28 13.71 14.03
CA PHE A 130 -17.22 13.56 13.03
C PHE A 130 -16.37 14.82 12.94
N ILE A 131 -16.98 16.01 12.82
CA ILE A 131 -16.24 17.28 12.78
C ILE A 131 -15.49 17.52 14.09
N THR A 132 -16.11 17.24 15.24
CA THR A 132 -15.45 17.42 16.55
C THR A 132 -14.22 16.53 16.71
N SER A 133 -14.30 15.29 16.23
CA SER A 133 -13.22 14.30 16.32
C SER A 133 -12.12 14.53 15.28
N ARG A 134 -12.49 14.66 14.00
CA ARG A 134 -11.58 14.63 12.85
C ARG A 134 -11.08 16.02 12.45
N TYR A 135 -11.84 17.08 12.70
CA TYR A 135 -11.46 18.46 12.40
C TYR A 135 -11.08 19.23 13.67
N LYS A 136 -10.11 18.69 14.43
CA LYS A 136 -9.60 19.33 15.65
C LYS A 136 -9.17 20.77 15.37
N GLY A 137 -9.71 21.72 16.13
CA GLY A 137 -9.43 23.14 15.93
C GLY A 137 -10.42 23.86 15.01
N TRP A 138 -11.45 23.18 14.53
CA TRP A 138 -12.58 23.79 13.80
C TRP A 138 -13.85 23.81 14.66
N VAL A 139 -14.82 24.61 14.25
CA VAL A 139 -16.15 24.74 14.84
C VAL A 139 -17.19 24.67 13.73
N LEU A 140 -18.14 23.76 13.88
CA LEU A 140 -19.33 23.71 13.05
C LEU A 140 -20.33 24.76 13.55
N GLY A 141 -20.81 25.62 12.66
CA GLY A 141 -21.81 26.65 12.96
C GLY A 141 -23.20 26.07 13.21
N ALA A 142 -24.18 26.93 13.49
CA ALA A 142 -25.58 26.50 13.58
C ALA A 142 -26.07 26.00 12.20
N PRO A 143 -26.85 24.90 12.15
CA PRO A 143 -27.42 24.42 10.90
C PRO A 143 -28.44 25.41 10.34
N SER A 144 -28.48 25.54 9.03
CA SER A 144 -29.66 26.01 8.30
C SER A 144 -30.32 24.84 7.58
N ASP A 145 -31.64 24.72 7.73
CA ASP A 145 -32.41 23.69 7.04
C ASP A 145 -32.34 23.89 5.53
N ALA A 146 -32.09 22.81 4.81
CA ALA A 146 -32.14 22.73 3.36
C ALA A 146 -33.27 21.80 2.91
N LYS A 147 -33.58 21.79 1.61
CA LYS A 147 -34.68 20.97 1.08
C LYS A 147 -34.42 19.48 1.29
N GLU A 148 -35.41 18.77 1.82
CA GLU A 148 -35.40 17.30 1.85
C GLU A 148 -35.21 16.73 0.44
N ARG A 149 -34.44 15.64 0.36
CA ARG A 149 -34.16 14.92 -0.89
C ARG A 149 -34.05 13.44 -0.65
N SER A 150 -34.73 12.65 -1.48
CA SER A 150 -34.65 11.18 -1.46
C SER A 150 -34.88 10.56 -0.07
N GLY A 151 -35.75 11.18 0.75
CA GLY A 151 -36.02 10.73 2.13
C GLY A 151 -34.98 11.15 3.19
N TYR A 152 -34.00 11.98 2.82
CA TYR A 152 -33.01 12.56 3.73
C TYR A 152 -33.36 14.02 4.06
N LYS A 153 -33.22 14.36 5.34
CA LYS A 153 -33.20 15.73 5.84
C LYS A 153 -31.84 16.35 5.56
N ALA A 154 -31.84 17.43 4.80
CA ALA A 154 -30.62 18.14 4.42
C ALA A 154 -30.37 19.31 5.39
N ARG A 155 -29.13 19.43 5.87
CA ARG A 155 -28.67 20.53 6.73
C ARG A 155 -27.37 21.11 6.19
N GLU A 156 -27.29 22.42 6.14
CA GLU A 156 -26.11 23.17 5.71
C GLU A 156 -25.46 23.87 6.91
N TYR A 157 -24.13 23.89 6.95
CA TYR A 157 -23.35 24.47 8.04
C TYR A 157 -22.16 25.26 7.50
N ALA A 158 -21.83 26.37 8.17
CA ALA A 158 -20.52 26.97 8.05
C ALA A 158 -19.51 26.19 8.92
N LEU A 159 -18.28 26.00 8.43
CA LEU A 159 -17.21 25.34 9.19
C LEU A 159 -16.02 26.29 9.29
N ASN A 160 -15.69 26.72 10.50
CA ASN A 160 -14.72 27.80 10.73
C ASN A 160 -13.58 27.37 11.67
N PRO A 161 -12.32 27.80 11.45
CA PRO A 161 -11.23 27.56 12.39
C PRO A 161 -11.46 28.30 13.72
N LYS A 162 -11.15 27.66 14.86
CA LYS A 162 -11.25 28.24 16.22
C LYS A 162 -10.38 29.49 16.40
N ARG A 163 -9.20 29.52 15.79
CA ARG A 163 -8.23 30.64 15.92
C ARG A 163 -8.39 31.72 14.83
N GLY A 164 -9.33 31.53 13.90
CA GLY A 164 -9.63 32.47 12.80
C GLY A 164 -8.53 32.61 11.75
N GLY A 165 -8.92 33.03 10.54
CA GLY A 165 -8.04 33.43 9.44
C GLY A 165 -7.37 32.29 8.67
N GLY A 166 -7.16 32.51 7.38
CA GLY A 166 -6.34 31.66 6.50
C GLY A 166 -6.97 30.35 6.05
N ALA A 167 -8.15 29.98 6.56
CA ALA A 167 -8.92 28.83 6.09
C ALA A 167 -10.41 29.02 6.39
N ALA A 168 -11.26 28.41 5.59
CA ALA A 168 -12.70 28.34 5.80
C ALA A 168 -13.24 27.02 5.24
N GLY A 169 -14.42 26.64 5.68
CA GLY A 169 -15.06 25.41 5.25
C GLY A 169 -16.57 25.52 5.24
N TRP A 170 -17.17 24.47 4.69
CA TRP A 170 -18.59 24.37 4.46
C TRP A 170 -19.00 22.90 4.55
N VAL A 171 -20.14 22.62 5.17
CA VAL A 171 -20.64 21.25 5.33
C VAL A 171 -22.09 21.19 4.87
N PHE A 172 -22.44 20.13 4.15
CA PHE A 172 -23.81 19.82 3.78
C PHE A 172 -24.09 18.35 4.06
N ALA A 173 -25.02 18.07 4.97
CA ALA A 173 -25.29 16.73 5.46
C ALA A 173 -26.72 16.30 5.14
N TYR A 174 -26.86 15.08 4.62
CA TYR A 174 -28.10 14.34 4.38
C TYR A 174 -28.26 13.30 5.48
N ASP A 175 -29.34 13.36 6.25
CA ASP A 175 -29.63 12.43 7.36
C ASP A 175 -31.03 11.80 7.20
N ASN A 176 -31.13 10.48 7.25
CA ASN A 176 -32.42 9.75 7.18
C ASN A 176 -32.77 8.99 8.47
N GLY A 177 -32.07 9.26 9.57
CA GLY A 177 -32.22 8.57 10.85
C GLY A 177 -31.47 7.24 10.98
N LYS A 178 -31.04 6.63 9.87
CA LYS A 178 -30.17 5.44 9.86
C LYS A 178 -28.74 5.74 9.45
N ARG A 179 -28.54 6.68 8.54
CA ARG A 179 -27.21 7.11 8.10
C ARG A 179 -27.14 8.61 7.87
N THR A 180 -25.91 9.11 7.87
CA THR A 180 -25.57 10.46 7.46
C THR A 180 -24.56 10.42 6.33
N ILE A 181 -24.88 11.08 5.21
CA ILE A 181 -23.94 11.33 4.11
C ILE A 181 -23.66 12.83 4.09
N ALA A 182 -22.41 13.25 4.16
CA ALA A 182 -22.07 14.67 4.19
C ALA A 182 -20.99 15.05 3.19
N LEU A 183 -21.10 16.23 2.60
CA LEU A 183 -20.02 16.87 1.85
C LEU A 183 -19.33 17.86 2.79
N VAL A 184 -18.03 17.71 2.99
CA VAL A 184 -17.20 18.59 3.79
C VAL A 184 -16.18 19.25 2.88
N GLY A 185 -16.36 20.55 2.64
CA GLY A 185 -15.46 21.36 1.84
C GLY A 185 -14.56 22.23 2.71
N THR A 186 -13.29 22.36 2.32
CA THR A 186 -12.32 23.28 2.95
C THR A 186 -11.53 24.02 1.89
N CYS A 187 -11.19 25.28 2.16
CA CYS A 187 -10.38 26.10 1.26
C CYS A 187 -9.71 27.24 2.01
N PHE A 188 -8.95 28.07 1.29
CA PHE A 188 -8.51 29.36 1.80
C PHE A 188 -9.73 30.27 2.06
N ASP A 189 -9.69 31.06 3.13
CA ASP A 189 -10.84 31.86 3.57
C ASP A 189 -11.36 32.83 2.49
N LYS A 190 -10.47 33.44 1.70
CA LYS A 190 -10.84 34.34 0.60
C LYS A 190 -11.58 33.65 -0.54
N ASP A 191 -11.45 32.33 -0.65
CA ASP A 191 -12.03 31.54 -1.74
C ASP A 191 -13.40 30.93 -1.39
N ILE A 192 -13.83 31.02 -0.12
CA ILE A 192 -15.03 30.31 0.38
C ILE A 192 -16.30 30.67 -0.38
N LYS A 193 -16.43 31.92 -0.82
CA LYS A 193 -17.61 32.39 -1.56
C LYS A 193 -17.75 31.70 -2.91
N ASP A 194 -16.64 31.38 -3.56
CA ASP A 194 -16.65 30.74 -4.87
C ASP A 194 -16.62 29.22 -4.76
N GLN A 195 -15.82 28.68 -3.85
CA GLN A 195 -15.74 27.22 -3.63
C GLN A 195 -17.05 26.65 -3.05
N SER A 196 -17.69 27.34 -2.11
CA SER A 196 -18.99 26.88 -1.60
C SER A 196 -20.10 26.85 -2.65
N LYS A 197 -20.02 27.63 -3.74
CA LYS A 197 -20.97 27.49 -4.86
C LYS A 197 -20.76 26.19 -5.61
N ILE A 198 -19.50 25.79 -5.81
CA ILE A 198 -19.14 24.52 -6.46
C ILE A 198 -19.63 23.36 -5.60
N TRP A 199 -19.29 23.35 -4.31
CA TRP A 199 -19.68 22.27 -3.40
C TRP A 199 -21.20 22.21 -3.20
N ARG A 200 -21.86 23.36 -3.11
CA ARG A 200 -23.34 23.44 -3.05
C ARG A 200 -23.97 22.90 -4.32
N TYR A 201 -23.43 23.22 -5.50
CA TYR A 201 -23.95 22.65 -6.74
C TYR A 201 -23.81 21.13 -6.76
N THR A 202 -22.68 20.59 -6.33
CA THR A 202 -22.49 19.14 -6.16
C THR A 202 -23.53 18.54 -5.22
N ALA A 203 -23.70 19.12 -4.02
CA ALA A 203 -24.68 18.65 -3.03
C ALA A 203 -26.12 18.72 -3.58
N GLU A 204 -26.53 19.88 -4.10
CA GLU A 204 -27.86 20.08 -4.69
C GLU A 204 -28.13 19.25 -5.95
N HIS A 205 -27.18 18.46 -6.43
CA HIS A 205 -27.39 17.53 -7.54
C HIS A 205 -26.86 16.13 -7.22
N LEU A 206 -26.61 15.85 -5.95
CA LEU A 206 -26.31 14.52 -5.46
C LEU A 206 -27.60 13.69 -5.45
N ASP A 207 -27.59 12.59 -6.19
CA ASP A 207 -28.56 11.51 -6.10
C ASP A 207 -28.00 10.41 -5.20
N ILE A 208 -28.84 9.93 -4.27
CA ILE A 208 -28.48 8.96 -3.24
C ILE A 208 -29.46 7.79 -3.36
N THR A 209 -28.91 6.62 -3.60
CA THR A 209 -29.60 5.32 -3.64
C THR A 209 -28.99 4.38 -2.61
N GLU A 210 -29.69 3.30 -2.24
CA GLU A 210 -29.08 2.29 -1.37
C GLU A 210 -27.87 1.67 -2.09
N PRO A 211 -26.68 1.64 -1.46
CA PRO A 211 -25.52 0.99 -2.05
C PRO A 211 -25.80 -0.51 -2.20
N GLU A 212 -25.19 -1.13 -3.21
CA GLU A 212 -25.28 -2.58 -3.35
C GLU A 212 -24.68 -3.27 -2.12
N GLU A 213 -25.49 -4.09 -1.44
CA GLU A 213 -25.04 -4.83 -0.26
C GLU A 213 -23.99 -5.89 -0.65
N LYS A 214 -22.81 -5.83 -0.03
CA LYS A 214 -21.81 -6.89 -0.12
C LYS A 214 -22.38 -8.14 0.55
N SER A 215 -22.68 -9.16 -0.25
CA SER A 215 -23.31 -10.39 0.23
C SER A 215 -22.28 -11.53 0.31
N PRO A 216 -21.96 -12.04 1.51
CA PRO A 216 -21.12 -13.24 1.66
C PRO A 216 -21.66 -14.44 0.88
N ALA A 217 -22.98 -14.60 0.82
CA ALA A 217 -23.63 -15.67 0.05
C ALA A 217 -23.35 -15.56 -1.46
N LYS A 218 -23.31 -14.35 -2.03
CA LYS A 218 -22.92 -14.15 -3.43
C LYS A 218 -21.45 -14.54 -3.66
N LEU A 219 -20.55 -14.19 -2.73
CA LEU A 219 -19.14 -14.57 -2.82
C LEU A 219 -18.93 -16.08 -2.66
N GLN A 220 -19.66 -16.73 -1.75
CA GLN A 220 -19.67 -18.19 -1.61
C GLN A 220 -20.10 -18.86 -2.92
N LEU A 221 -21.19 -18.39 -3.55
CA LEU A 221 -21.64 -18.89 -4.84
C LEU A 221 -20.62 -18.65 -5.96
N PHE A 222 -19.94 -17.49 -5.96
CA PHE A 222 -18.86 -17.17 -6.90
C PHE A 222 -17.68 -18.14 -6.80
N TYR A 223 -17.30 -18.54 -5.58
CA TYR A 223 -16.21 -19.47 -5.34
C TYR A 223 -16.60 -20.95 -5.44
N ALA A 224 -17.89 -21.30 -5.29
CA ALA A 224 -18.37 -22.68 -5.20
C ALA A 224 -17.93 -23.62 -6.35
N ARG A 225 -17.60 -23.06 -7.53
CA ARG A 225 -17.17 -23.83 -8.71
C ARG A 225 -15.72 -23.58 -9.12
N LYS A 226 -14.97 -22.79 -8.34
CA LYS A 226 -13.58 -22.47 -8.65
C LYS A 226 -12.65 -23.45 -7.94
N PRO A 227 -11.66 -24.04 -8.63
CA PRO A 227 -10.67 -24.91 -8.03
C PRO A 227 -9.60 -24.08 -7.30
N LEU A 228 -10.01 -23.29 -6.31
CA LEU A 228 -9.14 -22.40 -5.54
C LEU A 228 -9.15 -22.82 -4.08
N LYS A 229 -7.97 -22.81 -3.45
CA LYS A 229 -7.82 -22.98 -2.00
C LYS A 229 -8.08 -21.67 -1.26
N GLY A 230 -8.20 -21.75 0.07
CA GLY A 230 -8.36 -20.58 0.95
C GLY A 230 -9.63 -19.77 0.70
N ILE A 231 -10.75 -20.41 0.34
CA ILE A 231 -11.99 -19.73 -0.05
C ILE A 231 -12.51 -18.81 1.06
N GLU A 232 -12.51 -19.28 2.31
CA GLU A 232 -12.99 -18.47 3.45
C GLU A 232 -12.16 -17.19 3.62
N HIS A 233 -10.83 -17.30 3.56
CA HIS A 233 -9.92 -16.16 3.60
C HIS A 233 -10.16 -15.19 2.43
N ARG A 234 -10.30 -15.71 1.20
CA ARG A 234 -10.59 -14.87 0.03
C ARG A 234 -11.91 -14.12 0.15
N ILE A 235 -12.94 -14.76 0.73
CA ILE A 235 -14.22 -14.11 1.01
C ILE A 235 -14.02 -13.01 2.04
N GLN A 236 -13.32 -13.28 3.15
CA GLN A 236 -13.03 -12.29 4.18
C GLN A 236 -12.31 -11.07 3.60
N VAL A 237 -11.22 -11.29 2.85
CA VAL A 237 -10.48 -10.22 2.16
C VAL A 237 -11.40 -9.39 1.25
N ARG A 238 -12.29 -10.02 0.47
CA ARG A 238 -13.23 -9.29 -0.41
C ARG A 238 -14.31 -8.52 0.35
N MET A 239 -14.75 -9.04 1.49
CA MET A 239 -15.67 -8.34 2.38
C MET A 239 -15.00 -7.09 2.97
N ASP A 240 -13.74 -7.22 3.37
CA ASP A 240 -12.92 -6.17 3.98
C ASP A 240 -12.34 -5.18 2.96
N LEU A 241 -12.52 -5.42 1.65
CA LEU A 241 -12.04 -4.50 0.63
C LEU A 241 -12.59 -3.10 0.86
N VAL A 242 -11.66 -2.16 1.01
CA VAL A 242 -12.00 -0.76 1.07
C VAL A 242 -12.61 -0.33 -0.25
N LYS A 243 -13.54 0.59 -0.15
CA LYS A 243 -14.36 0.98 -1.28
C LYS A 243 -13.50 1.55 -2.42
N GLY A 244 -13.77 1.11 -3.66
CA GLY A 244 -12.98 1.46 -4.84
C GLY A 244 -11.82 0.50 -5.14
N TRP A 245 -11.30 -0.21 -4.14
CA TRP A 245 -10.27 -1.21 -4.33
C TRP A 245 -10.85 -2.47 -4.98
N LYS A 246 -10.01 -3.16 -5.75
CA LYS A 246 -10.35 -4.40 -6.44
C LYS A 246 -9.51 -5.54 -5.90
N ALA A 247 -9.99 -6.76 -6.10
CA ALA A 247 -9.19 -7.96 -5.86
C ALA A 247 -9.31 -8.95 -7.01
N GLU A 248 -8.18 -9.55 -7.36
CA GLU A 248 -8.05 -10.60 -8.38
C GLU A 248 -7.45 -11.85 -7.76
N ASP A 249 -7.96 -13.02 -8.17
CA ASP A 249 -7.53 -14.31 -7.66
C ASP A 249 -6.55 -14.99 -8.62
N THR A 250 -5.51 -15.59 -8.06
CA THR A 250 -4.72 -16.66 -8.69
C THR A 250 -4.79 -17.92 -7.84
N GLU A 251 -4.11 -18.99 -8.22
CA GLU A 251 -4.10 -20.25 -7.47
C GLU A 251 -3.61 -20.05 -6.02
N ASN A 252 -2.51 -19.32 -5.86
CA ASN A 252 -1.81 -19.14 -4.58
C ASN A 252 -2.00 -17.75 -3.97
N TYR A 253 -2.53 -16.77 -4.70
CA TYR A 253 -2.62 -15.38 -4.26
C TYR A 253 -4.02 -14.79 -4.38
N ILE A 254 -4.30 -13.81 -3.53
CA ILE A 254 -5.34 -12.79 -3.74
C ILE A 254 -4.65 -11.42 -3.80
N VAL A 255 -4.72 -10.77 -4.97
CA VAL A 255 -4.07 -9.49 -5.21
C VAL A 255 -5.09 -8.38 -5.10
N ILE A 256 -4.94 -7.54 -4.07
CA ILE A 256 -5.75 -6.36 -3.77
C ILE A 256 -5.05 -5.14 -4.36
N TYR A 257 -5.75 -4.29 -5.11
CA TYR A 257 -5.12 -3.14 -5.75
C TYR A 257 -6.07 -1.95 -5.94
N ASP A 258 -5.48 -0.75 -5.94
CA ASP A 258 -6.12 0.51 -6.36
C ASP A 258 -5.46 1.12 -7.61
N THR A 259 -4.37 0.53 -8.12
CA THR A 259 -3.76 1.05 -9.36
C THR A 259 -4.70 0.89 -10.56
N PRO A 260 -4.88 1.93 -11.39
CA PRO A 260 -5.63 1.80 -12.64
C PRO A 260 -4.83 1.05 -13.71
N ASP A 261 -3.54 0.75 -13.49
CA ASP A 261 -2.67 0.08 -14.45
C ASP A 261 -2.98 -1.43 -14.55
N GLN A 262 -3.94 -1.75 -15.41
CA GLN A 262 -4.34 -3.12 -15.67
C GLN A 262 -3.22 -3.99 -16.29
N PRO A 263 -2.36 -3.49 -17.21
CA PRO A 263 -1.14 -4.20 -17.62
C PRO A 263 -0.23 -4.63 -16.45
N LEU A 264 0.05 -3.74 -15.49
CA LEU A 264 0.82 -4.03 -14.29
C LEU A 264 0.14 -5.12 -13.48
N VAL A 265 -1.16 -4.99 -13.18
CA VAL A 265 -1.92 -6.01 -12.41
C VAL A 265 -1.83 -7.38 -13.07
N ARG A 266 -2.05 -7.48 -14.39
CA ARG A 266 -1.93 -8.75 -15.12
C ARG A 266 -0.52 -9.34 -15.05
N ARG A 267 0.49 -8.47 -15.07
CA ARG A 267 1.89 -8.89 -14.92
C ARG A 267 2.17 -9.39 -13.50
N LEU A 268 1.70 -8.70 -12.47
CA LEU A 268 1.82 -9.11 -11.06
C LEU A 268 1.22 -10.50 -10.82
N LEU A 269 -0.04 -10.70 -11.22
CA LEU A 269 -0.76 -11.97 -11.08
C LEU A 269 0.03 -13.14 -11.71
N ARG A 270 0.62 -12.90 -12.88
CA ARG A 270 1.41 -13.91 -13.59
C ARG A 270 2.78 -14.13 -12.94
N ASP A 271 3.51 -13.05 -12.67
CA ASP A 271 4.91 -13.12 -12.23
C ASP A 271 5.00 -13.70 -10.81
N LEU A 272 4.02 -13.42 -9.93
CA LEU A 272 3.87 -14.07 -8.61
C LEU A 272 3.80 -15.60 -8.71
N GLU A 273 2.94 -16.12 -9.58
CA GLU A 273 2.81 -17.57 -9.77
C GLU A 273 4.03 -18.19 -10.45
N LEU A 274 4.70 -17.45 -11.34
CA LEU A 274 5.91 -17.94 -12.01
C LEU A 274 7.10 -18.00 -11.06
N ILE A 275 7.32 -16.96 -10.24
CA ILE A 275 8.45 -16.93 -9.31
C ILE A 275 8.23 -17.91 -8.16
N ARG A 276 6.99 -18.08 -7.69
CA ARG A 276 6.62 -19.05 -6.66
C ARG A 276 7.08 -20.48 -7.00
N LYS A 277 6.97 -20.89 -8.27
CA LYS A 277 7.45 -22.21 -8.71
C LYS A 277 8.94 -22.42 -8.47
N GLU A 278 9.75 -21.36 -8.62
CA GLU A 278 11.18 -21.44 -8.32
C GLU A 278 11.42 -21.44 -6.80
N TYR A 279 10.59 -20.74 -6.01
CA TYR A 279 10.63 -20.84 -4.55
C TYR A 279 10.33 -22.27 -4.08
N GLU A 280 9.27 -22.89 -4.59
CA GLU A 280 8.87 -24.27 -4.24
C GLU A 280 9.93 -25.30 -4.55
N LYS A 281 10.64 -25.11 -5.67
CA LYS A 281 11.77 -25.96 -6.06
C LYS A 281 12.98 -25.80 -5.15
N LEU A 282 13.30 -24.58 -4.73
CA LEU A 282 14.50 -24.28 -3.93
C LEU A 282 14.28 -24.42 -2.42
N PHE A 283 13.03 -24.27 -1.98
CA PHE A 283 12.61 -24.23 -0.58
C PHE A 283 11.33 -25.06 -0.41
N PRO A 284 11.41 -26.39 -0.60
CA PRO A 284 10.25 -27.26 -0.46
C PRO A 284 9.69 -27.15 0.95
N ALA A 285 8.38 -26.90 1.03
CA ALA A 285 7.65 -26.78 2.27
C ALA A 285 7.59 -28.12 3.02
N VAL A 286 7.65 -28.07 4.35
CA VAL A 286 7.54 -29.27 5.21
C VAL A 286 6.16 -29.92 5.10
N LYS A 287 5.13 -29.11 4.89
CA LYS A 287 3.74 -29.51 4.71
C LYS A 287 3.15 -28.75 3.52
N PRO A 288 2.09 -29.27 2.88
CA PRO A 288 1.34 -28.51 1.88
C PRO A 288 0.92 -27.13 2.41
N ILE A 289 1.15 -26.09 1.62
CA ILE A 289 0.75 -24.72 1.96
C ILE A 289 -0.70 -24.53 1.48
N GLU A 290 -1.65 -24.66 2.41
CA GLU A 290 -3.08 -24.46 2.14
C GLU A 290 -3.50 -22.97 2.18
N THR A 291 -2.70 -22.12 2.81
CA THR A 291 -2.93 -20.68 2.92
C THR A 291 -2.85 -19.99 1.56
N VAL A 292 -3.68 -18.96 1.39
CA VAL A 292 -3.64 -18.03 0.25
C VAL A 292 -2.91 -16.77 0.68
N SER A 293 -1.93 -16.38 -0.11
CA SER A 293 -1.11 -15.21 0.14
C SER A 293 -1.83 -13.92 -0.29
N THR A 294 -1.95 -12.96 0.63
CA THR A 294 -2.50 -11.64 0.34
C THR A 294 -1.40 -10.71 -0.17
N VAL A 295 -1.65 -10.02 -1.28
CA VAL A 295 -0.73 -9.04 -1.88
C VAL A 295 -1.49 -7.76 -2.15
N ARG A 296 -1.01 -6.63 -1.61
CA ARG A 296 -1.61 -5.31 -1.74
C ARG A 296 -0.73 -4.38 -2.56
N VAL A 297 -1.36 -3.78 -3.57
CA VAL A 297 -0.71 -2.86 -4.51
C VAL A 297 -1.35 -1.47 -4.37
N CYS A 298 -0.64 -0.60 -3.67
CA CYS A 298 -0.96 0.82 -3.64
C CYS A 298 -0.64 1.45 -5.01
N LYS A 299 -1.44 2.42 -5.46
CA LYS A 299 -1.23 3.10 -6.75
C LYS A 299 -0.13 4.16 -6.75
N SER A 300 0.36 4.54 -5.57
CA SER A 300 1.42 5.53 -5.41
C SER A 300 2.16 5.38 -4.08
N LYS A 301 3.33 6.02 -4.00
CA LYS A 301 4.09 6.10 -2.75
C LYS A 301 3.27 6.75 -1.64
N ASP A 302 2.54 7.82 -1.92
CA ASP A 302 1.72 8.51 -0.90
C ASP A 302 0.63 7.60 -0.30
N GLU A 303 -0.01 6.78 -1.15
CA GLU A 303 -0.99 5.80 -0.68
C GLU A 303 -0.33 4.70 0.17
N TYR A 304 0.86 4.24 -0.23
CA TYR A 304 1.66 3.30 0.55
C TYR A 304 2.08 3.86 1.92
N LEU A 305 2.53 5.12 1.99
CA LEU A 305 2.85 5.77 3.26
C LEU A 305 1.60 5.91 4.14
N SER A 306 0.47 6.25 3.53
CA SER A 306 -0.80 6.38 4.24
C SER A 306 -1.33 5.03 4.75
N TYR A 307 -0.98 3.92 4.09
CA TYR A 307 -1.30 2.56 4.54
C TYR A 307 -0.47 2.12 5.75
N GLY A 308 0.64 2.80 6.06
CA GLY A 308 1.58 2.43 7.12
C GLY A 308 2.97 2.06 6.62
N GLY A 309 3.22 2.17 5.30
CA GLY A 309 4.53 1.98 4.71
C GLY A 309 5.56 3.01 5.19
N SER A 310 6.81 2.58 5.34
CA SER A 310 7.91 3.47 5.72
C SER A 310 8.41 4.28 4.51
N PRO A 311 8.72 5.59 4.66
CA PRO A 311 9.34 6.41 3.61
C PRO A 311 10.64 5.87 3.03
N SER A 312 11.36 5.05 3.81
CA SER A 312 12.64 4.42 3.44
C SER A 312 12.50 3.12 2.66
N THR A 313 11.28 2.65 2.43
CA THR A 313 10.99 1.34 1.80
C THR A 313 10.08 1.52 0.60
N ALA A 314 10.11 0.55 -0.31
CA ALA A 314 9.21 0.50 -1.47
C ALA A 314 8.11 -0.57 -1.35
N GLY A 315 8.21 -1.42 -0.33
CA GLY A 315 7.23 -2.41 0.09
C GLY A 315 7.69 -3.08 1.37
N TYR A 316 6.83 -3.92 1.95
CA TYR A 316 7.15 -4.79 3.07
C TYR A 316 6.25 -6.03 3.08
N TRP A 317 6.77 -7.14 3.58
CA TRP A 317 6.02 -8.27 4.08
C TRP A 317 5.75 -8.11 5.59
N ASN A 318 4.48 -8.15 5.99
CA ASN A 318 4.08 -8.19 7.39
C ASN A 318 3.58 -9.60 7.74
N TRP A 319 4.33 -10.29 8.61
CA TRP A 319 4.00 -11.64 9.06
C TRP A 319 2.84 -11.69 10.06
N VAL A 320 2.50 -10.58 10.73
CA VAL A 320 1.36 -10.52 11.68
C VAL A 320 0.04 -10.40 10.93
N ASP A 321 0.00 -9.52 9.93
CA ASP A 321 -1.18 -9.31 9.09
C ASP A 321 -1.22 -10.26 7.88
N GLU A 322 -0.17 -11.08 7.74
CA GLU A 322 0.06 -12.00 6.62
C GLU A 322 -0.15 -11.35 5.24
N GLU A 323 0.31 -10.11 5.11
CA GLU A 323 0.13 -9.29 3.92
C GLU A 323 1.44 -8.70 3.40
N LEU A 324 1.63 -8.83 2.08
CA LEU A 324 2.67 -8.13 1.34
C LEU A 324 2.10 -6.82 0.80
N VAL A 325 2.73 -5.69 1.10
CA VAL A 325 2.26 -4.36 0.65
C VAL A 325 3.37 -3.65 -0.10
N PHE A 326 3.06 -3.07 -1.26
CA PHE A 326 3.98 -2.21 -2.01
C PHE A 326 3.20 -1.21 -2.85
N TYR A 327 3.90 -0.30 -3.55
CA TYR A 327 3.27 0.61 -4.49
C TYR A 327 3.77 0.45 -5.93
N ASP A 328 2.92 0.91 -6.84
CA ASP A 328 3.26 1.14 -8.24
C ASP A 328 4.29 2.27 -8.39
N ALA A 329 5.56 1.89 -8.57
CA ALA A 329 6.69 2.82 -8.60
C ALA A 329 6.86 3.60 -9.92
N GLU A 330 6.02 3.40 -10.94
CA GLU A 330 6.15 4.10 -12.24
C GLU A 330 6.03 5.63 -12.16
N LYS A 331 5.53 6.19 -11.05
CA LYS A 331 5.17 7.62 -10.93
C LYS A 331 5.96 8.40 -9.89
N VAL A 332 7.26 8.12 -9.74
CA VAL A 332 8.13 8.97 -8.90
C VAL A 332 8.88 9.97 -9.79
N ASP A 333 8.50 11.24 -9.64
CA ASP A 333 9.13 12.53 -10.02
C ASP A 333 10.29 12.58 -11.04
N LYS A 334 10.32 13.66 -11.84
CA LYS A 334 11.25 13.94 -12.97
C LYS A 334 12.75 13.94 -12.60
N ASN A 335 13.07 13.76 -11.31
CA ASN A 335 14.42 13.76 -10.74
C ASN A 335 14.84 12.38 -10.18
N HIS A 336 13.98 11.36 -10.21
CA HIS A 336 14.32 9.96 -9.98
C HIS A 336 13.76 9.15 -11.14
N VAL A 337 14.61 8.47 -11.90
CA VAL A 337 14.13 7.52 -12.91
C VAL A 337 13.72 6.24 -12.17
N ALA A 338 12.61 6.31 -11.42
CA ALA A 338 11.93 5.11 -10.96
C ALA A 338 11.39 4.42 -12.21
N SER A 339 11.72 3.14 -12.38
CA SER A 339 11.23 2.33 -13.48
C SER A 339 10.46 1.14 -12.93
N ASP A 340 9.62 0.52 -13.76
CA ASP A 340 9.02 -0.80 -13.50
C ASP A 340 9.97 -1.80 -12.81
N ALA A 341 11.27 -1.72 -13.09
CA ALA A 341 12.27 -2.57 -12.48
C ALA A 341 12.22 -2.50 -10.94
N ASP A 342 11.95 -1.34 -10.35
CA ASP A 342 11.97 -1.13 -8.90
C ASP A 342 10.76 -1.77 -8.21
N THR A 343 9.56 -1.69 -8.80
CA THR A 343 8.35 -2.38 -8.32
C THR A 343 8.56 -3.89 -8.28
N PHE A 344 9.10 -4.47 -9.37
CA PHE A 344 9.27 -5.93 -9.46
C PHE A 344 10.46 -6.44 -8.65
N ILE A 345 11.51 -5.64 -8.49
CA ILE A 345 12.61 -5.92 -7.55
C ILE A 345 12.07 -6.14 -6.15
N VAL A 346 11.21 -5.23 -5.67
CA VAL A 346 10.61 -5.30 -4.34
C VAL A 346 9.62 -6.47 -4.27
N LEU A 347 8.77 -6.62 -5.29
CA LEU A 347 7.81 -7.73 -5.34
C LEU A 347 8.49 -9.08 -5.15
N TYR A 348 9.56 -9.38 -5.88
CA TYR A 348 10.22 -10.69 -5.79
C TYR A 348 10.97 -10.89 -4.48
N HIS A 349 11.44 -9.81 -3.86
CA HIS A 349 12.03 -9.83 -2.52
C HIS A 349 10.98 -10.17 -1.46
N GLU A 350 9.91 -9.38 -1.40
CA GLU A 350 8.88 -9.54 -0.36
C GLU A 350 8.03 -10.79 -0.57
N ALA A 351 7.77 -11.19 -1.82
CA ALA A 351 7.05 -12.44 -2.12
C ALA A 351 7.85 -13.67 -1.69
N PHE A 352 9.18 -13.59 -1.69
CA PHE A 352 10.01 -14.64 -1.11
C PHE A 352 9.83 -14.71 0.42
N HIS A 353 9.82 -13.58 1.13
CA HIS A 353 9.57 -13.57 2.58
C HIS A 353 8.19 -14.14 2.94
N GLN A 354 7.17 -13.77 2.18
CA GLN A 354 5.83 -14.34 2.32
C GLN A 354 5.83 -15.87 2.08
N TYR A 355 6.49 -16.34 1.02
CA TYR A 355 6.57 -17.77 0.73
C TYR A 355 7.34 -18.53 1.81
N ILE A 356 8.53 -18.05 2.19
CA ILE A 356 9.41 -18.79 3.10
C ILE A 356 8.79 -18.91 4.48
N HIS A 357 8.06 -17.89 4.94
CA HIS A 357 7.29 -17.89 6.17
C HIS A 357 6.37 -19.13 6.27
N TYR A 358 5.56 -19.40 5.26
CA TYR A 358 4.72 -20.61 5.26
C TYR A 358 5.53 -21.90 5.05
N SER A 359 6.62 -21.85 4.27
CA SER A 359 7.41 -23.04 3.96
C SER A 359 8.17 -23.61 5.17
N THR A 360 8.58 -22.76 6.11
CA THR A 360 9.39 -23.12 7.30
C THR A 360 8.56 -23.28 8.57
N GLY A 361 7.22 -23.13 8.51
CA GLY A 361 6.38 -23.13 9.69
C GLY A 361 6.62 -21.88 10.55
N GLU A 362 6.66 -20.71 9.90
CA GLU A 362 6.75 -19.38 10.49
C GLU A 362 8.07 -19.08 11.24
N LEU A 363 9.10 -19.92 11.05
CA LEU A 363 10.45 -19.63 11.52
C LEU A 363 11.21 -18.78 10.49
N PRO A 364 11.59 -17.54 10.81
CA PRO A 364 12.54 -16.80 9.98
C PRO A 364 13.95 -17.42 10.07
N PRO A 365 14.63 -17.67 8.93
CA PRO A 365 16.06 -17.97 8.90
C PRO A 365 16.90 -16.80 9.43
N HIS A 366 18.20 -17.01 9.66
CA HIS A 366 19.15 -15.90 9.88
C HIS A 366 19.07 -14.87 8.74
N SER A 367 19.26 -13.60 9.10
CA SER A 367 19.06 -12.47 8.19
C SER A 367 19.94 -12.53 6.93
N TRP A 368 21.19 -13.01 7.02
CA TRP A 368 22.04 -13.16 5.83
C TRP A 368 21.41 -14.08 4.77
N PHE A 369 20.73 -15.13 5.22
CA PHE A 369 20.07 -16.10 4.35
C PHE A 369 18.71 -15.57 3.90
N ASN A 370 17.92 -15.02 4.83
CA ASN A 370 16.58 -14.52 4.54
C ASN A 370 16.63 -13.32 3.59
N GLU A 371 17.26 -12.22 4.01
CA GLU A 371 17.36 -10.99 3.21
C GLU A 371 18.20 -11.20 1.96
N GLY A 372 19.31 -11.94 2.08
CA GLY A 372 20.18 -12.25 0.95
C GLY A 372 19.50 -13.09 -0.13
N THR A 373 18.60 -14.00 0.26
CA THR A 373 17.79 -14.76 -0.70
C THR A 373 16.64 -13.92 -1.28
N GLY A 374 16.02 -13.05 -0.49
CA GLY A 374 15.08 -12.05 -1.00
C GLY A 374 15.72 -11.24 -2.12
N ASP A 375 16.88 -10.64 -1.87
CA ASP A 375 17.63 -9.86 -2.87
C ASP A 375 18.16 -10.72 -4.03
N TYR A 376 18.43 -12.01 -3.81
CA TYR A 376 18.74 -12.93 -4.91
C TYR A 376 17.57 -12.98 -5.90
N PHE A 377 16.35 -13.16 -5.41
CA PHE A 377 15.16 -13.21 -6.28
C PHE A 377 14.75 -11.86 -6.87
N SER A 378 15.14 -10.73 -6.27
CA SER A 378 15.04 -9.41 -6.91
C SER A 378 15.76 -9.35 -8.27
N GLY A 379 16.75 -10.22 -8.50
CA GLY A 379 17.42 -10.40 -9.78
C GLY A 379 16.66 -11.24 -10.82
N ALA A 380 15.42 -11.65 -10.55
CA ALA A 380 14.64 -12.51 -11.44
C ALA A 380 14.29 -11.82 -12.77
N GLN A 381 14.55 -12.53 -13.87
CA GLN A 381 14.32 -12.06 -15.23
C GLN A 381 13.11 -12.77 -15.82
N LEU A 382 11.93 -12.28 -15.49
CA LEU A 382 10.66 -12.78 -16.00
C LEU A 382 10.31 -12.07 -17.31
N LYS A 383 10.35 -12.83 -18.42
CA LYS A 383 10.09 -12.33 -19.78
C LYS A 383 9.35 -13.36 -20.61
N ASP A 384 8.36 -12.91 -21.38
CA ASP A 384 7.50 -13.75 -22.24
C ASP A 384 6.79 -14.87 -21.46
N GLY A 385 6.36 -14.58 -20.23
CA GLY A 385 5.67 -15.53 -19.36
C GLY A 385 6.55 -16.67 -18.84
N LYS A 386 7.88 -16.50 -18.81
CA LYS A 386 8.84 -17.48 -18.29
C LYS A 386 9.90 -16.81 -17.44
N LEU A 387 10.35 -17.51 -16.40
CA LEU A 387 11.58 -17.16 -15.68
C LEU A 387 12.77 -17.55 -16.56
N ARG A 388 13.51 -16.55 -17.08
CA ARG A 388 14.70 -16.78 -17.92
C ARG A 388 15.96 -17.08 -17.10
N GLY A 389 15.98 -16.60 -15.87
CA GLY A 389 17.07 -16.79 -14.93
C GLY A 389 16.99 -15.79 -13.80
N ILE A 390 17.97 -15.87 -12.91
CA ILE A 390 18.16 -14.95 -11.80
C ILE A 390 19.57 -14.38 -11.97
N GLY A 391 19.64 -13.09 -12.31
CA GLY A 391 20.88 -12.35 -12.54
C GLY A 391 21.31 -11.54 -11.31
N PRO A 392 22.35 -10.70 -11.46
CA PRO A 392 22.78 -9.83 -10.38
C PRO A 392 21.71 -8.80 -9.99
N MET A 393 21.65 -8.47 -8.70
CA MET A 393 20.71 -7.47 -8.17
C MET A 393 21.28 -6.05 -8.36
N PRO A 394 20.73 -5.22 -9.27
CA PRO A 394 21.32 -3.92 -9.64
C PRO A 394 21.62 -3.01 -8.45
N TRP A 395 20.79 -3.00 -7.40
CA TRP A 395 20.98 -2.09 -6.28
C TRP A 395 22.16 -2.45 -5.37
N ARG A 396 22.67 -3.69 -5.44
CA ARG A 396 23.66 -4.20 -4.49
C ARG A 396 25.08 -4.29 -5.03
N VAL A 397 25.25 -4.51 -6.35
CA VAL A 397 26.55 -4.78 -6.99
C VAL A 397 27.60 -3.73 -6.62
N HIS A 398 27.31 -2.45 -6.86
CA HIS A 398 28.27 -1.38 -6.60
C HIS A 398 28.61 -1.26 -5.11
N THR A 399 27.60 -1.30 -4.24
CA THR A 399 27.77 -1.17 -2.79
C THR A 399 28.70 -2.25 -2.24
N ILE A 400 28.52 -3.52 -2.64
CA ILE A 400 29.37 -4.58 -2.12
C ILE A 400 30.78 -4.56 -2.71
N GLN A 401 30.92 -4.22 -4.00
CA GLN A 401 32.24 -4.06 -4.62
C GLN A 401 33.04 -2.95 -3.95
N GLN A 402 32.40 -1.83 -3.63
CA GLN A 402 33.01 -0.73 -2.88
C GLN A 402 33.39 -1.18 -1.46
N ALA A 403 32.48 -1.84 -0.74
CA ALA A 403 32.76 -2.31 0.62
C ALA A 403 33.95 -3.28 0.68
N ILE A 404 34.07 -4.20 -0.29
CA ILE A 404 35.23 -5.10 -0.40
C ILE A 404 36.51 -4.30 -0.71
N GLY A 405 36.46 -3.38 -1.68
CA GLY A 405 37.61 -2.56 -2.07
C GLY A 405 38.14 -1.66 -0.95
N GLU A 406 37.26 -1.20 -0.08
CA GLU A 406 37.58 -0.39 1.11
C GLU A 406 37.84 -1.22 2.38
N ASN A 407 37.76 -2.56 2.29
CA ASN A 407 37.85 -3.48 3.42
C ASN A 407 36.87 -3.13 4.56
N LYS A 408 35.64 -2.75 4.18
CA LYS A 408 34.51 -2.41 5.05
C LYS A 408 33.40 -3.49 5.03
N HIS A 409 33.59 -4.57 4.28
CA HIS A 409 32.69 -5.72 4.36
C HIS A 409 32.78 -6.37 5.75
N ILE A 410 31.71 -7.05 6.15
CA ILE A 410 31.63 -7.72 7.45
C ILE A 410 32.31 -9.10 7.31
N PRO A 411 33.17 -9.55 8.23
CA PRO A 411 33.75 -10.89 8.15
C PRO A 411 32.67 -11.97 8.11
N TRP A 412 32.83 -13.00 7.27
CA TRP A 412 31.83 -14.07 7.12
C TRP A 412 31.54 -14.78 8.45
N ARG A 413 32.57 -14.98 9.29
CA ARG A 413 32.45 -15.56 10.64
C ARG A 413 31.46 -14.82 11.53
N GLU A 414 31.33 -13.51 11.33
CA GLU A 414 30.42 -12.66 12.08
C GLU A 414 29.04 -12.62 11.42
N MET A 415 29.01 -12.28 10.14
CA MET A 415 27.77 -11.98 9.42
C MET A 415 26.80 -13.17 9.38
N ILE A 416 27.30 -14.39 9.23
CA ILE A 416 26.43 -15.59 9.18
C ILE A 416 25.69 -15.86 10.50
N ARG A 417 26.11 -15.20 11.60
CA ARG A 417 25.54 -15.32 12.94
C ARG A 417 24.71 -14.11 13.35
N TYR A 418 24.59 -13.09 12.49
CA TYR A 418 23.78 -11.92 12.82
C TYR A 418 22.30 -12.31 12.90
N GLU A 419 21.73 -12.06 14.07
CA GLU A 419 20.29 -11.99 14.27
C GLU A 419 19.77 -10.61 13.81
N GLN A 420 18.44 -10.49 13.67
CA GLN A 420 17.80 -9.29 13.15
C GLN A 420 18.31 -7.98 13.80
N PRO A 421 18.44 -7.86 15.14
CA PRO A 421 18.90 -6.60 15.75
C PRO A 421 20.33 -6.20 15.35
N GLN A 422 21.20 -7.16 15.01
CA GLN A 422 22.57 -6.87 14.57
C GLN A 422 22.61 -6.52 13.09
N TYR A 423 21.83 -7.24 12.28
CA TYR A 423 21.77 -7.05 10.83
C TYR A 423 21.16 -5.70 10.44
N TYR A 424 20.15 -5.23 11.19
CA TYR A 424 19.39 -4.01 10.91
C TYR A 424 19.92 -2.76 11.62
N LYS A 425 21.14 -2.80 12.18
CA LYS A 425 21.77 -1.59 12.73
C LYS A 425 21.97 -0.54 11.64
N GLU A 426 21.59 0.69 11.93
CA GLU A 426 21.51 1.80 10.96
C GLU A 426 22.82 2.05 10.19
N ASP A 427 23.96 1.86 10.85
CA ASP A 427 25.30 2.11 10.30
C ASP A 427 25.82 1.02 9.36
N VAL A 428 25.28 -0.20 9.43
CA VAL A 428 25.75 -1.35 8.64
C VAL A 428 24.67 -1.99 7.78
N VAL A 429 23.39 -1.66 7.98
CA VAL A 429 22.25 -2.33 7.32
C VAL A 429 22.40 -2.38 5.79
N TYR A 430 22.84 -1.29 5.16
CA TYR A 430 23.04 -1.25 3.71
C TYR A 430 24.15 -2.19 3.22
N ILE A 431 25.23 -2.37 4.01
CA ILE A 431 26.30 -3.34 3.76
C ILE A 431 25.77 -4.75 4.00
N CYS A 432 25.04 -4.98 5.10
CA CYS A 432 24.44 -6.27 5.41
C CYS A 432 23.60 -6.80 4.26
N TYR A 433 22.70 -5.99 3.69
CA TYR A 433 21.91 -6.37 2.51
C TYR A 433 22.78 -6.67 1.30
N ALA A 434 23.70 -5.76 0.95
CA ALA A 434 24.54 -5.93 -0.23
C ALA A 434 25.46 -7.16 -0.13
N GLN A 435 26.03 -7.40 1.04
CA GLN A 435 26.83 -8.57 1.31
C GLN A 435 25.98 -9.84 1.32
N GLY A 436 24.81 -9.82 1.96
CA GLY A 436 23.94 -10.99 2.09
C GLY A 436 23.48 -11.49 0.72
N TRP A 437 23.05 -10.57 -0.13
CA TRP A 437 22.78 -10.83 -1.54
C TRP A 437 23.98 -11.50 -2.23
N SER A 438 25.17 -10.90 -2.14
CA SER A 438 26.34 -11.37 -2.87
C SER A 438 26.86 -12.73 -2.37
N MET A 439 26.70 -13.03 -1.07
CA MET A 439 27.03 -14.33 -0.49
C MET A 439 26.09 -15.40 -1.06
N ILE A 440 24.79 -15.16 -1.06
CA ILE A 440 23.80 -16.08 -1.64
C ILE A 440 24.03 -16.24 -3.15
N TYR A 441 24.30 -15.14 -3.87
CA TYR A 441 24.56 -15.18 -5.30
C TYR A 441 25.82 -15.99 -5.62
N PHE A 442 26.92 -15.78 -4.88
CA PHE A 442 28.15 -16.59 -4.99
C PHE A 442 27.89 -18.08 -4.74
N LEU A 443 27.24 -18.41 -3.62
CA LEU A 443 26.94 -19.79 -3.24
C LEU A 443 26.02 -20.51 -4.27
N ARG A 444 25.25 -19.77 -5.06
CA ARG A 444 24.37 -20.32 -6.10
C ARG A 444 24.94 -20.30 -7.52
N LYS A 445 25.84 -19.36 -7.84
CA LYS A 445 26.25 -19.06 -9.23
C LYS A 445 27.73 -19.26 -9.51
N SER A 446 28.57 -19.45 -8.49
CA SER A 446 30.01 -19.64 -8.68
C SER A 446 30.33 -21.06 -9.14
N ASP A 447 31.08 -21.18 -10.23
CA ASP A 447 31.65 -22.45 -10.68
C ASP A 447 32.65 -23.03 -9.66
N GLU A 448 33.33 -22.19 -8.89
CA GLU A 448 34.26 -22.65 -7.85
C GLU A 448 33.47 -23.33 -6.72
N VAL A 449 32.32 -22.77 -6.32
CA VAL A 449 31.42 -23.40 -5.35
C VAL A 449 30.89 -24.72 -5.90
N ALA A 450 30.46 -24.77 -7.15
CA ALA A 450 29.93 -25.99 -7.77
C ALA A 450 30.95 -27.15 -7.82
N LYS A 451 32.26 -26.84 -7.88
CA LYS A 451 33.35 -27.83 -7.92
C LYS A 451 33.82 -28.29 -6.54
N ARG A 452 33.39 -27.61 -5.47
CA ARG A 452 33.76 -27.89 -4.08
C ARG A 452 32.54 -28.41 -3.32
N PRO A 453 32.40 -29.74 -3.15
CA PRO A 453 31.21 -30.34 -2.52
C PRO A 453 30.87 -29.75 -1.15
N GLU A 454 31.89 -29.40 -0.37
CA GLU A 454 31.75 -28.77 0.94
C GLU A 454 31.14 -27.37 0.89
N TRP A 455 31.35 -26.60 -0.20
CA TRP A 455 30.71 -25.29 -0.39
C TRP A 455 29.34 -25.43 -1.07
N ALA A 456 29.23 -26.31 -2.07
CA ALA A 456 27.98 -26.55 -2.79
C ALA A 456 26.83 -26.99 -1.86
N LYS A 457 27.15 -27.70 -0.77
CA LYS A 457 26.16 -28.17 0.20
C LYS A 457 25.75 -27.14 1.25
N ILE A 458 26.37 -25.96 1.34
CA ILE A 458 26.12 -24.98 2.42
C ILE A 458 24.63 -24.60 2.49
N LEU A 459 24.06 -24.11 1.39
CA LEU A 459 22.67 -23.64 1.36
C LEU A 459 21.63 -24.75 1.63
N PRO A 460 21.67 -25.92 0.96
CA PRO A 460 20.73 -26.99 1.27
C PRO A 460 20.93 -27.55 2.68
N THR A 461 22.17 -27.72 3.15
CA THR A 461 22.44 -28.20 4.52
C THR A 461 21.90 -27.23 5.56
N TYR A 462 22.12 -25.92 5.37
CA TYR A 462 21.57 -24.89 6.24
C TYR A 462 20.05 -24.96 6.32
N PHE A 463 19.37 -24.94 5.17
CA PHE A 463 17.90 -24.89 5.14
C PHE A 463 17.25 -26.16 5.70
N GLU A 464 17.74 -27.34 5.31
CA GLU A 464 17.19 -28.60 5.81
C GLU A 464 17.48 -28.81 7.30
N THR A 465 18.67 -28.45 7.77
CA THR A 465 19.01 -28.52 9.21
C THR A 465 18.17 -27.53 10.01
N LEU A 466 17.92 -26.32 9.50
CA LEU A 466 17.07 -25.33 10.16
C LEU A 466 15.66 -25.87 10.38
N LYS A 467 15.04 -26.43 9.34
CA LYS A 467 13.68 -27.01 9.42
C LYS A 467 13.65 -28.19 10.39
N ALA A 468 14.59 -29.12 10.27
CA ALA A 468 14.64 -30.31 11.11
C ALA A 468 14.87 -29.95 12.59
N ALA A 469 15.86 -29.11 12.87
CA ALA A 469 16.16 -28.67 14.22
C ALA A 469 15.00 -27.89 14.85
N TYR A 470 14.31 -27.05 14.08
CA TYR A 470 13.15 -26.33 14.60
C TYR A 470 12.00 -27.25 14.94
N ALA A 471 11.69 -28.22 14.07
CA ALA A 471 10.66 -29.23 14.34
C ALA A 471 10.99 -30.03 15.62
N GLU A 472 12.26 -30.40 15.81
CA GLU A 472 12.72 -31.05 17.04
C GLU A 472 12.55 -30.17 18.28
N GLU A 473 12.89 -28.88 18.21
CA GLU A 473 12.71 -27.96 19.34
C GLU A 473 11.22 -27.74 19.66
N LEU A 474 10.35 -27.60 18.65
CA LEU A 474 8.90 -27.48 18.85
C LEU A 474 8.30 -28.74 19.47
N ALA A 475 8.78 -29.93 19.09
CA ALA A 475 8.29 -31.19 19.63
C ALA A 475 8.53 -31.32 21.14
N LYS A 476 9.54 -30.62 21.69
CA LYS A 476 9.83 -30.57 23.14
C LYS A 476 8.86 -29.67 23.91
N LEU A 477 8.14 -28.78 23.22
CA LEU A 477 7.19 -27.87 23.84
C LEU A 477 5.84 -28.57 24.06
N PRO A 478 5.15 -28.29 25.18
CA PRO A 478 3.73 -28.63 25.37
C PRO A 478 2.87 -28.08 24.22
N GLU A 479 1.83 -28.82 23.82
CA GLU A 479 0.99 -28.46 22.66
C GLU A 479 0.41 -27.04 22.76
N ASP A 480 -0.09 -26.67 23.94
CA ASP A 480 -0.64 -25.34 24.26
C ASP A 480 0.39 -24.21 24.18
N LYS A 481 1.68 -24.54 24.18
CA LYS A 481 2.79 -23.59 24.08
C LYS A 481 3.46 -23.56 22.71
N ARG A 482 3.07 -24.44 21.80
CA ARG A 482 3.61 -24.48 20.42
C ARG A 482 3.16 -23.30 19.59
N GLU A 483 2.05 -22.66 19.94
CA GLU A 483 1.55 -21.45 19.28
C GLU A 483 2.04 -20.14 19.95
N ASP A 484 2.67 -20.21 21.12
CA ASP A 484 3.21 -19.03 21.80
C ASP A 484 4.45 -18.47 21.07
N ARG A 485 4.32 -17.23 20.60
CA ARG A 485 5.35 -16.56 19.79
C ARG A 485 6.67 -16.34 20.52
N GLY A 486 6.64 -16.02 21.82
CA GLY A 486 7.84 -15.79 22.62
C GLY A 486 8.63 -17.08 22.82
N ILE A 487 7.93 -18.18 23.10
CA ILE A 487 8.53 -19.51 23.30
C ILE A 487 9.13 -20.04 21.98
N ARG A 488 8.43 -19.85 20.86
CA ARG A 488 8.93 -20.20 19.51
C ARG A 488 10.20 -19.46 19.13
N GLY A 489 10.39 -18.22 19.62
CA GLY A 489 11.60 -17.44 19.38
C GLY A 489 12.88 -18.12 19.89
N GLY A 490 12.82 -18.71 21.10
CA GLY A 490 13.94 -19.45 21.69
C GLY A 490 14.27 -20.73 20.91
N ALA A 491 13.25 -21.50 20.52
CA ALA A 491 13.39 -22.68 19.66
C ALA A 491 14.03 -22.30 18.30
N GLY A 492 13.61 -21.16 17.74
CA GLY A 492 14.15 -20.65 16.48
C GLY A 492 15.63 -20.30 16.55
N LEU A 493 16.08 -19.65 17.63
CA LEU A 493 17.50 -19.33 17.84
C LEU A 493 18.38 -20.59 17.91
N THR A 494 17.93 -21.61 18.65
CA THR A 494 18.64 -22.89 18.74
C THR A 494 18.72 -23.58 17.37
N ALA A 495 17.62 -23.63 16.63
CA ALA A 495 17.58 -24.23 15.29
C ALA A 495 18.51 -23.51 14.31
N ARG A 496 18.51 -22.17 14.35
CA ARG A 496 19.41 -21.31 13.57
C ARG A 496 20.88 -21.61 13.86
N ASN A 497 21.28 -21.67 15.13
CA ASN A 497 22.67 -21.98 15.49
C ASN A 497 23.11 -23.36 14.98
N ARG A 498 22.28 -24.39 15.17
CA ARG A 498 22.54 -25.75 14.64
C ARG A 498 22.68 -25.76 13.12
N ALA A 499 21.85 -25.00 12.42
CA ALA A 499 21.90 -24.89 10.97
C ALA A 499 23.22 -24.28 10.47
N ILE A 500 23.74 -23.25 11.14
CA ILE A 500 25.04 -22.66 10.79
C ILE A 500 26.18 -23.63 11.05
N GLU A 501 26.18 -24.29 12.20
CA GLU A 501 27.21 -25.27 12.57
C GLU A 501 27.28 -26.40 11.53
N ALA A 502 26.14 -26.97 11.16
CA ALA A 502 26.08 -28.03 10.15
C ALA A 502 26.46 -27.54 8.75
N ALA A 503 25.99 -26.35 8.34
CA ALA A 503 26.20 -25.85 6.99
C ALA A 503 27.67 -25.51 6.71
N PHE A 504 28.39 -25.02 7.71
CA PHE A 504 29.79 -24.61 7.58
C PHE A 504 30.77 -25.60 8.21
N GLU A 505 30.31 -26.81 8.56
CA GLU A 505 31.18 -27.87 9.06
C GLU A 505 32.27 -28.22 8.05
N GLY A 506 33.54 -28.09 8.46
CA GLY A 506 34.70 -28.37 7.61
C GLY A 506 34.98 -27.32 6.53
N VAL A 507 34.27 -26.18 6.55
CA VAL A 507 34.51 -25.07 5.62
C VAL A 507 35.54 -24.10 6.20
N ASP A 508 36.63 -23.85 5.49
CA ASP A 508 37.53 -22.75 5.80
C ASP A 508 36.85 -21.41 5.43
N LEU A 509 36.39 -20.70 6.45
CA LEU A 509 35.69 -19.43 6.28
C LEU A 509 36.57 -18.31 5.69
N ASP A 510 37.89 -18.35 5.89
CA ASP A 510 38.78 -17.33 5.32
C ASP A 510 39.04 -17.64 3.83
N GLU A 511 39.09 -18.92 3.46
CA GLU A 511 39.23 -19.35 2.08
C GLU A 511 37.99 -18.99 1.25
N ILE A 512 36.79 -19.35 1.74
CA ILE A 512 35.54 -19.09 1.03
C ILE A 512 35.26 -17.58 0.94
N GLU A 513 35.58 -16.80 1.97
CA GLU A 513 35.45 -15.34 1.94
C GLU A 513 36.36 -14.72 0.86
N LYS A 514 37.61 -15.17 0.75
CA LYS A 514 38.53 -14.72 -0.32
C LYS A 514 38.02 -15.12 -1.71
N ALA A 515 37.46 -16.32 -1.85
CA ALA A 515 36.87 -16.78 -3.11
C ALA A 515 35.64 -15.96 -3.50
N TRP A 516 34.77 -15.68 -2.53
CA TRP A 516 33.63 -14.79 -2.69
C TRP A 516 34.06 -13.39 -3.13
N ALA A 517 35.04 -12.77 -2.47
CA ALA A 517 35.51 -11.44 -2.82
C ALA A 517 36.04 -11.36 -4.27
N ARG A 518 36.80 -12.38 -4.71
CA ARG A 518 37.25 -12.49 -6.11
C ARG A 518 36.07 -12.62 -7.07
N PHE A 519 35.08 -13.44 -6.74
CA PHE A 519 33.88 -13.61 -7.56
C PHE A 519 33.06 -12.31 -7.65
N VAL A 520 32.87 -11.58 -6.55
CA VAL A 520 32.11 -10.32 -6.56
C VAL A 520 32.76 -9.27 -7.45
N ALA A 521 34.09 -9.24 -7.50
CA ALA A 521 34.84 -8.34 -8.38
C ALA A 521 34.60 -8.60 -9.88
N THR A 522 34.12 -9.79 -10.28
CA THR A 522 33.82 -10.11 -11.68
C THR A 522 32.37 -9.84 -12.08
N ILE A 523 31.50 -9.49 -11.13
CA ILE A 523 30.09 -9.25 -11.40
C ILE A 523 29.92 -7.92 -12.15
N GLU A 524 29.39 -7.98 -13.37
CA GLU A 524 28.97 -6.80 -14.12
C GLU A 524 27.69 -6.21 -13.53
N ASP A 525 27.68 -4.91 -13.23
CA ASP A 525 26.45 -4.21 -12.88
C ASP A 525 25.52 -4.19 -14.11
N PRO A 526 24.31 -4.78 -14.02
CA PRO A 526 23.38 -4.81 -15.14
C PRO A 526 22.94 -3.40 -15.60
N ARG A 527 23.08 -2.37 -14.76
CA ARG A 527 22.81 -0.97 -15.11
C ARG A 527 23.85 -0.38 -16.06
N ASN A 528 25.04 -0.97 -16.14
CA ASN A 528 26.11 -0.50 -17.05
C ASN A 528 25.93 -0.98 -18.49
N LYS A 529 25.03 -1.95 -18.73
CA LYS A 529 24.66 -2.37 -20.09
C LYS A 529 23.78 -1.27 -20.68
N LYS A 530 24.38 -0.36 -21.46
CA LYS A 530 23.67 0.66 -22.23
C LYS A 530 22.48 0.01 -22.96
N ARG A 531 21.29 0.58 -22.75
CA ARG A 531 20.08 0.25 -23.52
C ARG A 531 20.28 0.54 -25.00
#